data_AF-A0A110B284-F1
#
_entry.id   AF-A0A110B284-F1
#
_cell.length_a   1.000
_cell.length_b   1.000
_cell.length_c   1.000
_cell.angle_alpha   90.00
_cell.angle_beta   90.00
_cell.angle_gamma   90.00
#
_symmetry.space_group_name_H-M   'P 1'
#
loop_
_entity.id
_entity.type
_entity.pdbx_description
1 polymer ?
#
loop_
_entity_poly.entity_id
_entity_poly.type
_entity_poly.pdbx_seq_one_letter_code
_entity_poly.pdbx_strand_id
1 'polypeptide(L)'
;MRLIPLAELNLSFPLIMFNYCTILQIRRHFSDIKLVRTFLIWALFIIKSMAVFGQSPVISYAGPKSYATNTPIATLIPTNSGGAVPATVYGSISTFAGNALGLHIDGQGTAASFSSPFGIVTDIAGNAYVADAGEIRKITPAGYVSTFSVGLSNLGNQSIAIDIKGNLYITDSYNYTVDKISQAGVVTILAGNGKQGYADGQGTNASFSALGGIAVDASGNIYVGDGGSNQMIRKISPAGYVSTLARGG
;
A
#
# COMPACT_ATOMS: atom_id res chain seq x y z
N MET A 1 47.01 52.61 -15.57
CA MET A 1 47.39 51.94 -16.83
C MET A 1 46.43 50.78 -17.03
N ARG A 2 45.97 50.62 -18.27
CA ARG A 2 44.81 49.85 -18.76
C ARG A 2 44.77 48.37 -18.35
N LEU A 3 43.56 47.79 -18.56
CA LEU A 3 43.17 46.40 -18.87
C LEU A 3 42.16 45.85 -17.85
N ILE A 4 41.03 45.17 -18.13
CA ILE A 4 40.26 44.66 -19.29
C ILE A 4 38.87 44.31 -18.69
N PRO A 5 37.72 44.42 -19.39
CA PRO A 5 36.46 43.83 -18.91
C PRO A 5 36.43 42.34 -19.29
N LEU A 6 36.14 41.44 -18.34
CA LEU A 6 35.81 40.05 -18.69
C LEU A 6 34.29 39.85 -18.68
N ALA A 7 33.82 39.46 -19.85
CA ALA A 7 32.46 39.11 -20.16
C ALA A 7 31.97 37.86 -19.42
N GLU A 8 30.64 37.82 -19.34
CA GLU A 8 29.70 36.74 -19.07
C GLU A 8 30.24 35.30 -19.00
N LEU A 9 29.97 34.64 -17.87
CA LEU A 9 29.70 33.21 -17.86
C LEU A 9 28.23 33.01 -17.46
N ASN A 10 27.45 32.69 -18.48
CA ASN A 10 26.03 32.39 -18.42
C ASN A 10 25.85 30.96 -17.88
N LEU A 11 25.41 30.82 -16.63
CA LEU A 11 24.97 29.54 -16.07
C LEU A 11 23.66 29.78 -15.31
N SER A 12 22.58 29.54 -16.04
CA SER A 12 21.20 29.57 -15.58
C SER A 12 20.92 28.41 -14.62
N PHE A 13 20.62 28.72 -13.36
CA PHE A 13 19.86 27.85 -12.45
C PHE A 13 18.85 28.70 -11.66
N PRO A 14 17.71 28.12 -11.26
CA PRO A 14 16.46 28.85 -11.13
C PRO A 14 16.42 29.78 -9.91
N LEU A 15 15.80 30.94 -10.14
CA LEU A 15 15.38 31.93 -9.16
C LEU A 15 14.72 31.26 -7.94
N ILE A 16 15.39 31.25 -6.80
CA ILE A 16 14.69 31.41 -5.52
C ILE A 16 14.78 32.90 -5.21
N MET A 17 13.65 33.56 -5.46
CA MET A 17 13.44 34.98 -5.31
C MET A 17 13.42 35.34 -3.81
N PHE A 18 14.59 35.54 -3.20
CA PHE A 18 14.69 36.40 -2.02
C PHE A 18 14.74 37.84 -2.52
N ASN A 19 13.70 38.61 -2.19
CA ASN A 19 13.56 40.02 -2.55
C ASN A 19 14.84 40.82 -2.22
N TYR A 20 15.29 41.59 -3.21
CA TYR A 20 16.41 42.51 -3.13
C TYR A 20 16.05 43.73 -2.26
N CYS A 21 16.64 43.78 -1.07
CA CYS A 21 17.05 44.99 -0.35
C CYS A 21 18.17 44.48 0.57
N THR A 22 19.48 44.62 0.31
CA THR A 22 20.24 45.81 -0.04
C THR A 22 21.67 45.33 -0.33
N ILE A 23 22.19 45.49 -1.56
CA ILE A 23 23.62 45.28 -1.89
C ILE A 23 24.48 46.52 -1.55
N LEU A 24 23.87 47.56 -0.95
CA LEU A 24 24.51 48.86 -0.71
C LEU A 24 24.99 49.11 0.73
N GLN A 25 25.38 48.06 1.48
CA GLN A 25 26.01 48.25 2.81
C GLN A 25 27.30 47.43 3.05
N ILE A 26 27.97 46.94 2.01
CA ILE A 26 29.32 46.35 2.14
C ILE A 26 30.39 47.47 2.03
N ARG A 27 30.28 48.51 2.85
CA ARG A 27 31.40 49.43 3.17
C ARG A 27 31.15 50.10 4.51
N ARG A 28 31.20 49.32 5.60
CA ARG A 28 31.61 49.72 6.96
C ARG A 28 31.21 48.62 7.95
N HIS A 29 32.05 47.60 8.10
CA HIS A 29 32.37 46.99 9.39
C HIS A 29 33.19 45.71 9.19
N PHE A 30 34.51 45.87 9.14
CA PHE A 30 35.46 44.80 9.45
C PHE A 30 36.11 45.07 10.81
N SER A 31 35.34 45.51 11.81
CA SER A 31 35.82 45.73 13.17
C SER A 31 35.34 44.68 14.17
N ASP A 32 34.52 43.72 13.74
CA ASP A 32 33.95 42.71 14.64
C ASP A 32 34.49 41.31 14.31
N ILE A 33 35.63 40.96 14.92
CA ILE A 33 36.29 39.65 14.80
C ILE A 33 35.34 38.49 15.12
N LYS A 34 34.32 38.72 15.98
CA LYS A 34 33.31 37.72 16.31
C LYS A 34 32.39 37.41 15.13
N LEU A 35 31.95 38.42 14.37
CA LEU A 35 31.07 38.23 13.22
C LEU A 35 31.79 37.52 12.07
N VAL A 36 33.05 37.88 11.82
CA VAL A 36 33.91 37.25 10.80
C VAL A 36 34.23 35.79 11.16
N ARG A 37 34.51 35.49 12.44
CA ARG A 37 34.68 34.11 12.92
C ARG A 37 33.40 33.29 12.77
N THR A 38 32.26 33.83 13.17
CA THR A 38 30.97 33.14 13.04
C THR A 38 30.67 32.86 11.57
N PHE A 39 30.88 33.84 10.67
CA PHE A 39 30.69 33.65 9.24
C PHE A 39 31.65 32.60 8.64
N LEU A 40 32.93 32.60 9.02
CA LEU A 40 33.90 31.57 8.60
C LEU A 40 33.56 30.18 9.15
N ILE A 41 33.07 30.08 10.38
CA ILE A 41 32.62 28.81 10.99
C ILE A 41 31.40 28.27 10.22
N TRP A 42 30.42 29.12 9.91
CA TRP A 42 29.26 28.73 9.10
C TRP A 42 29.66 28.37 7.66
N ALA A 43 30.55 29.12 7.02
CA ALA A 43 31.06 28.80 5.69
C ALA A 43 31.86 27.48 5.67
N LEU A 44 32.70 27.23 6.68
CA LEU A 44 33.40 25.95 6.85
C LEU A 44 32.46 24.78 7.14
N PHE A 45 31.35 25.03 7.85
CA PHE A 45 30.30 24.03 8.11
C PHE A 45 29.53 23.67 6.83
N ILE A 46 29.21 24.68 6.02
CA ILE A 46 28.54 24.50 4.71
C ILE A 46 29.49 23.81 3.72
N ILE A 47 30.77 24.17 3.68
CA ILE A 47 31.77 23.51 2.82
C ILE A 47 32.02 22.06 3.27
N LYS A 48 32.02 21.77 4.58
CA LYS A 48 32.06 20.37 5.08
C LYS A 48 30.78 19.58 4.76
N SER A 49 29.61 20.22 4.73
CA SER A 49 28.34 19.52 4.47
C SER A 49 28.10 19.23 2.99
N MET A 50 28.75 19.94 2.06
CA MET A 50 28.68 19.62 0.62
C MET A 50 29.49 18.37 0.23
N ALA A 51 30.37 17.87 1.12
CA ALA A 51 31.21 16.69 0.88
C ALA A 51 30.52 15.35 1.21
N VAL A 52 29.22 15.34 1.56
CA VAL A 52 28.51 14.13 2.04
C VAL A 52 27.24 13.84 1.24
N PHE A 53 27.29 14.01 -0.08
CA PHE A 53 26.35 13.31 -0.95
C PHE A 53 27.05 12.04 -1.43
N GLY A 54 26.58 10.88 -0.96
CA GLY A 54 27.14 9.60 -1.38
C GLY A 54 27.09 9.48 -2.90
N GLN A 55 28.24 9.30 -3.54
CA GLN A 55 28.30 9.06 -4.98
C GLN A 55 27.50 7.81 -5.33
N SER A 56 26.85 7.79 -6.50
CA SER A 56 26.21 6.57 -6.99
C SER A 56 27.26 5.47 -7.24
N PRO A 57 26.96 4.19 -7.02
CA PRO A 57 27.84 3.10 -7.42
C PRO A 57 28.07 3.11 -8.93
N VAL A 58 29.30 2.81 -9.36
CA VAL A 58 29.67 2.69 -10.77
C VAL A 58 30.22 1.28 -10.95
N ILE A 59 29.36 0.37 -11.41
CA ILE A 59 29.69 -1.04 -11.59
C ILE A 59 30.14 -1.28 -13.03
N SER A 60 31.32 -1.87 -13.19
CA SER A 60 31.88 -2.24 -14.48
C SER A 60 32.37 -3.69 -14.49
N TYR A 61 32.39 -4.28 -15.68
CA TYR A 61 32.94 -5.60 -15.94
C TYR A 61 34.12 -5.48 -16.90
N ALA A 62 35.10 -6.39 -16.79
CA ALA A 62 36.29 -6.38 -17.63
C ALA A 62 35.96 -6.79 -19.08
N GLY A 63 35.55 -5.81 -19.88
CA GLY A 63 35.29 -5.93 -21.32
C GLY A 63 34.13 -6.88 -21.69
N PRO A 64 33.79 -6.97 -22.98
CA PRO A 64 32.82 -7.95 -23.46
C PRO A 64 33.33 -9.36 -23.17
N LYS A 65 32.48 -10.19 -22.57
CA LYS A 65 32.76 -11.62 -22.34
C LYS A 65 32.02 -12.46 -23.37
N SER A 66 32.70 -13.47 -23.91
CA SER A 66 32.11 -14.49 -24.78
C SER A 66 32.25 -15.84 -24.11
N TYR A 67 31.17 -16.62 -24.14
CA TYR A 67 31.09 -17.92 -23.47
C TYR A 67 30.75 -19.01 -24.48
N ALA A 68 31.48 -20.12 -24.41
CA ALA A 68 31.19 -21.28 -25.22
C ALA A 68 29.99 -22.05 -24.64
N THR A 69 29.12 -22.55 -25.52
CA THR A 69 27.96 -23.36 -25.15
C THR A 69 28.42 -24.57 -24.32
N ASN A 70 27.65 -24.91 -23.27
CA ASN A 70 27.92 -26.03 -22.35
C ASN A 70 29.20 -25.92 -21.49
N THR A 71 29.80 -24.73 -21.40
CA THR A 71 30.91 -24.49 -20.47
C THR A 71 30.41 -23.70 -19.25
N PRO A 72 30.66 -24.17 -18.01
CA PRO A 72 30.35 -23.40 -16.82
C PRO A 72 31.04 -22.04 -16.84
N ILE A 73 30.27 -20.97 -16.62
CA ILE A 73 30.80 -19.61 -16.55
C ILE A 73 31.36 -19.40 -15.14
N ALA A 74 32.64 -19.04 -15.04
CA ALA A 74 33.25 -18.68 -13.78
C ALA A 74 32.61 -17.39 -13.21
N THR A 75 32.49 -17.32 -11.88
CA THR A 75 31.93 -16.16 -11.18
C THR A 75 32.62 -14.87 -11.62
N LEU A 76 31.83 -13.92 -12.12
CA LEU A 76 32.33 -12.61 -12.52
C LEU A 76 32.60 -11.75 -11.29
N ILE A 77 33.77 -11.11 -11.28
CA ILE A 77 34.16 -10.14 -10.24
C ILE A 77 34.02 -8.74 -10.84
N PRO A 78 32.90 -8.03 -10.60
CA PRO A 78 32.75 -6.66 -11.06
C PRO A 78 33.67 -5.71 -10.28
N THR A 79 34.00 -4.57 -10.89
CA THR A 79 34.71 -3.47 -10.22
C THR A 79 33.72 -2.33 -9.93
N ASN A 80 33.67 -1.87 -8.68
CA ASN A 80 32.95 -0.67 -8.30
C ASN A 80 33.93 0.51 -8.16
N SER A 81 33.83 1.51 -9.04
CA SER A 81 34.62 2.74 -8.98
C SER A 81 33.84 3.95 -8.48
N GLY A 82 32.54 3.78 -8.20
CA GLY A 82 31.66 4.81 -7.65
C GLY A 82 31.51 4.70 -6.13
N GLY A 83 30.44 5.28 -5.60
CA GLY A 83 30.16 5.16 -4.16
C GLY A 83 29.75 3.75 -3.73
N ALA A 84 29.59 3.56 -2.42
CA ALA A 84 29.22 2.27 -1.85
C ALA A 84 27.91 1.77 -2.47
N VAL A 85 27.89 0.52 -2.93
CA VAL A 85 26.63 -0.18 -3.25
C VAL A 85 25.88 -0.26 -1.93
N PRO A 86 24.76 0.49 -1.76
CA PRO A 86 24.00 0.39 -0.53
C PRO A 86 23.57 -1.08 -0.42
N ALA A 87 23.72 -1.68 0.76
CA ALA A 87 23.13 -2.98 1.07
C ALA A 87 21.60 -2.81 1.10
N THR A 88 21.01 -2.54 -0.06
CA THR A 88 19.57 -2.54 -0.22
C THR A 88 19.19 -4.00 -0.16
N VAL A 89 18.75 -4.42 1.02
CA VAL A 89 18.12 -5.72 1.22
C VAL A 89 16.84 -5.70 0.38
N TYR A 90 16.92 -6.12 -0.87
CA TYR A 90 15.73 -6.46 -1.64
C TYR A 90 15.09 -7.66 -0.92
N GLY A 91 13.87 -7.48 -0.39
CA GLY A 91 13.10 -8.56 0.24
C GLY A 91 13.17 -8.68 1.76
N SER A 92 13.39 -7.59 2.51
CA SER A 92 13.19 -7.64 3.97
C SER A 92 11.70 -7.81 4.30
N ILE A 93 11.34 -8.91 4.94
CA ILE A 93 10.00 -9.13 5.49
C ILE A 93 9.95 -8.57 6.91
N SER A 94 8.93 -7.77 7.20
CA SER A 94 8.62 -7.29 8.55
C SER A 94 7.15 -7.52 8.85
N THR A 95 6.83 -7.83 10.11
CA THR A 95 5.44 -7.96 10.55
C THR A 95 4.82 -6.58 10.76
N PHE A 96 3.79 -6.25 10.00
CA PHE A 96 3.04 -5.01 10.15
C PHE A 96 2.03 -5.07 11.31
N ALA A 97 1.30 -6.19 11.42
CA ALA A 97 0.31 -6.44 12.46
C ALA A 97 0.14 -7.94 12.70
N GLY A 98 -0.16 -8.33 13.94
CA GLY A 98 -0.38 -9.72 14.31
C GLY A 98 0.86 -10.43 14.86
N ASN A 99 0.64 -11.61 15.44
CA ASN A 99 1.68 -12.50 15.93
C ASN A 99 1.29 -13.97 15.73
N ALA A 100 2.19 -14.89 16.05
CA ALA A 100 2.02 -16.33 15.83
C ALA A 100 1.17 -17.04 16.91
N LEU A 101 0.51 -16.31 17.83
CA LEU A 101 -0.22 -16.92 18.95
C LEU A 101 -1.59 -17.50 18.55
N GLY A 102 -2.15 -17.12 17.39
CA GLY A 102 -3.47 -17.61 16.94
C GLY A 102 -4.64 -17.18 17.83
N LEU A 103 -4.45 -16.15 18.66
CA LEU A 103 -5.45 -15.61 19.58
C LEU A 103 -6.25 -14.47 18.92
N HIS A 104 -7.32 -14.02 19.57
CA HIS A 104 -8.06 -12.82 19.17
C HIS A 104 -7.75 -11.65 20.12
N ILE A 105 -6.75 -10.82 19.76
CA ILE A 105 -6.30 -9.70 20.60
C ILE A 105 -6.17 -8.44 19.75
N ASP A 106 -6.79 -7.36 20.20
CA ASP A 106 -6.61 -6.01 19.67
C ASP A 106 -5.32 -5.39 20.20
N GLY A 107 -4.68 -4.53 19.40
CA GLY A 107 -3.42 -3.92 19.81
C GLY A 107 -2.59 -3.36 18.66
N GLN A 108 -1.45 -2.79 19.03
CA GLN A 108 -0.52 -2.18 18.10
C GLN A 108 0.49 -3.21 17.55
N GLY A 109 0.59 -3.33 16.23
CA GLY A 109 1.59 -4.17 15.56
C GLY A 109 1.55 -5.63 16.02
N THR A 110 2.68 -6.12 16.55
CA THR A 110 2.81 -7.51 17.03
C THR A 110 2.14 -7.78 18.38
N ALA A 111 1.62 -6.74 19.07
CA ALA A 111 0.81 -6.93 20.27
C ALA A 111 -0.59 -7.45 19.94
N ALA A 112 -1.08 -7.20 18.72
CA ALA A 112 -2.32 -7.79 18.24
C ALA A 112 -2.12 -9.24 17.77
N SER A 113 -3.21 -9.98 17.69
CA SER A 113 -3.24 -11.33 17.11
C SER A 113 -4.55 -11.60 16.38
N PHE A 114 -4.47 -12.50 15.40
CA PHE A 114 -5.60 -12.98 14.59
C PHE A 114 -5.82 -14.47 14.86
N SER A 115 -7.07 -14.92 14.76
CA SER A 115 -7.44 -16.30 15.08
C SER A 115 -7.52 -17.19 13.85
N SER A 116 -8.27 -16.77 12.83
CA SER A 116 -8.44 -17.46 11.56
C SER A 116 -8.73 -16.44 10.45
N PRO A 117 -7.71 -15.65 10.02
CA PRO A 117 -7.89 -14.66 8.97
C PRO A 117 -8.06 -15.32 7.60
N PHE A 118 -8.99 -14.83 6.78
CA PHE A 118 -9.26 -15.31 5.41
C PHE A 118 -9.06 -14.22 4.37
N GLY A 119 -10.06 -13.34 4.21
CA GLY A 119 -10.07 -12.27 3.24
C GLY A 119 -9.51 -10.97 3.82
N ILE A 120 -8.87 -10.16 2.97
CA ILE A 120 -8.40 -8.81 3.32
C ILE A 120 -8.71 -7.84 2.19
N VAL A 121 -9.14 -6.62 2.55
CA VAL A 121 -9.32 -5.49 1.62
C VAL A 121 -8.80 -4.20 2.24
N THR A 122 -8.50 -3.21 1.43
CA THR A 122 -8.08 -1.87 1.91
C THR A 122 -9.07 -0.80 1.49
N ASP A 123 -9.31 0.17 2.36
CA ASP A 123 -10.05 1.38 2.01
C ASP A 123 -9.14 2.46 1.41
N ILE A 124 -9.74 3.56 0.96
CA ILE A 124 -9.02 4.70 0.35
C ILE A 124 -8.14 5.46 1.37
N ALA A 125 -8.38 5.30 2.67
CA ALA A 125 -7.57 5.87 3.73
C ALA A 125 -6.37 4.97 4.09
N GLY A 126 -6.24 3.81 3.46
CA GLY A 126 -5.17 2.84 3.69
C GLY A 126 -5.40 1.95 4.91
N ASN A 127 -6.61 1.93 5.48
CA ASN A 127 -6.94 0.92 6.48
C ASN A 127 -7.15 -0.43 5.80
N ALA A 128 -6.71 -1.52 6.42
CA ALA A 128 -7.02 -2.87 5.99
C ALA A 128 -8.18 -3.44 6.84
N TYR A 129 -9.07 -4.20 6.21
CA TYR A 129 -10.16 -4.92 6.85
C TYR A 129 -9.97 -6.40 6.58
N VAL A 130 -9.84 -7.19 7.65
CA VAL A 130 -9.55 -8.62 7.62
C VAL A 130 -10.74 -9.37 8.17
N ALA A 131 -11.28 -10.33 7.41
CA ALA A 131 -12.24 -11.30 7.94
C ALA A 131 -11.49 -12.33 8.79
N ASP A 132 -11.81 -12.39 10.09
CA ASP A 132 -11.09 -13.17 11.10
C ASP A 132 -12.10 -13.85 12.04
N ALA A 133 -12.23 -15.18 11.94
CA ALA A 133 -13.06 -16.00 12.84
C ALA A 133 -14.50 -15.49 13.10
N GLY A 134 -15.18 -14.99 12.06
CA GLY A 134 -16.57 -14.48 12.15
C GLY A 134 -16.70 -13.01 12.59
N GLU A 135 -15.58 -12.29 12.62
CA GLU A 135 -15.52 -10.86 12.82
C GLU A 135 -14.77 -10.18 11.67
N ILE A 136 -14.92 -8.85 11.58
CA ILE A 136 -14.03 -8.02 10.78
C ILE A 136 -13.08 -7.28 11.70
N ARG A 137 -11.78 -7.46 11.47
CA ARG A 137 -10.70 -6.72 12.14
C ARG A 137 -10.28 -5.58 11.23
N LYS A 138 -10.15 -4.38 11.78
CA LYS A 138 -9.60 -3.21 11.09
C LYS A 138 -8.16 -2.98 11.53
N ILE A 139 -7.28 -2.75 10.57
CA ILE A 139 -5.88 -2.38 10.77
C ILE A 139 -5.69 -0.99 10.20
N THR A 140 -5.23 -0.05 11.02
CA THR A 140 -4.90 1.31 10.56
C THR A 140 -3.54 1.35 9.85
N PRO A 141 -3.22 2.39 9.04
CA PRO A 141 -1.88 2.57 8.48
C PRO A 141 -0.76 2.64 9.52
N ALA A 142 -1.09 2.99 10.77
CA ALA A 142 -0.15 2.96 11.88
C ALA A 142 0.09 1.55 12.45
N GLY A 143 -0.66 0.53 12.02
CA GLY A 143 -0.54 -0.85 12.50
C GLY A 143 -1.41 -1.18 13.73
N TYR A 144 -2.34 -0.29 14.12
CA TYR A 144 -3.29 -0.60 15.20
C TYR A 144 -4.41 -1.51 14.69
N VAL A 145 -4.62 -2.65 15.36
CA VAL A 145 -5.67 -3.63 15.08
C VAL A 145 -6.82 -3.49 16.09
N SER A 146 -8.05 -3.44 15.60
CA SER A 146 -9.28 -3.39 16.39
C SER A 146 -10.39 -4.23 15.78
N THR A 147 -11.31 -4.79 16.57
CA THR A 147 -12.58 -5.34 16.04
C THR A 147 -13.47 -4.22 15.48
N PHE A 148 -13.85 -4.33 14.21
CA PHE A 148 -14.70 -3.39 13.47
C PHE A 148 -16.16 -3.84 13.41
N SER A 149 -16.39 -5.14 13.27
CA SER A 149 -17.74 -5.72 13.17
C SER A 149 -17.73 -7.15 13.71
N VAL A 150 -18.87 -7.56 14.26
CA VAL A 150 -19.11 -8.89 14.82
C VAL A 150 -20.41 -9.47 14.25
N GLY A 151 -20.66 -10.76 14.47
CA GLY A 151 -21.93 -11.40 14.13
C GLY A 151 -21.99 -12.01 12.74
N LEU A 152 -20.84 -12.36 12.17
CA LEU A 152 -20.74 -13.21 10.97
C LEU A 152 -20.59 -14.68 11.39
N SER A 153 -20.74 -15.62 10.45
CA SER A 153 -20.51 -17.03 10.76
C SER A 153 -19.02 -17.34 10.98
N ASN A 154 -18.66 -18.03 12.07
CA ASN A 154 -17.27 -18.37 12.41
C ASN A 154 -16.67 -19.50 11.54
N LEU A 155 -17.29 -19.86 10.42
CA LEU A 155 -17.07 -21.16 9.79
C LEU A 155 -16.05 -21.18 8.65
N GLY A 156 -15.36 -20.06 8.41
CA GLY A 156 -14.25 -20.00 7.45
C GLY A 156 -14.71 -20.03 5.99
N ASN A 157 -13.89 -19.48 5.09
CA ASN A 157 -14.24 -19.19 3.68
C ASN A 157 -15.18 -18.00 3.48
N GLN A 158 -14.87 -16.90 4.15
CA GLN A 158 -15.46 -15.59 3.85
C GLN A 158 -14.55 -14.85 2.87
N SER A 159 -15.10 -14.44 1.73
CA SER A 159 -14.46 -13.45 0.86
C SER A 159 -15.02 -12.07 1.21
N ILE A 160 -14.19 -11.04 1.11
CA ILE A 160 -14.55 -9.66 1.46
C ILE A 160 -14.24 -8.73 0.29
N ALA A 161 -15.16 -7.81 0.01
CA ALA A 161 -14.98 -6.69 -0.91
C ALA A 161 -15.40 -5.39 -0.24
N ILE A 162 -14.93 -4.25 -0.76
CA ILE A 162 -15.28 -2.92 -0.28
C ILE A 162 -15.74 -2.05 -1.46
N ASP A 163 -16.80 -1.27 -1.25
CA ASP A 163 -17.23 -0.27 -2.25
C ASP A 163 -16.49 1.07 -2.08
N ILE A 164 -16.66 1.98 -3.06
CA ILE A 164 -16.07 3.32 -3.01
C ILE A 164 -16.60 4.18 -1.84
N LYS A 165 -17.73 3.79 -1.25
CA LYS A 165 -18.32 4.43 -0.07
C LYS A 165 -17.81 3.78 1.22
N GLY A 166 -16.91 2.79 1.19
CA GLY A 166 -16.40 2.12 2.38
C GLY A 166 -17.38 1.15 3.06
N ASN A 167 -18.45 0.71 2.39
CA ASN A 167 -19.22 -0.44 2.85
C ASN A 167 -18.49 -1.73 2.48
N LEU A 168 -18.47 -2.69 3.41
CA LEU A 168 -17.90 -4.00 3.16
C LEU A 168 -19.00 -4.97 2.74
N TYR A 169 -18.64 -5.94 1.92
CA TYR A 169 -19.52 -7.01 1.45
C TYR A 169 -18.84 -8.34 1.65
N ILE A 170 -19.56 -9.30 2.21
CA ILE A 170 -19.03 -10.60 2.59
C ILE A 170 -19.89 -11.70 1.99
N THR A 171 -19.22 -12.75 1.53
CA THR A 171 -19.87 -14.03 1.24
C THR A 171 -19.91 -14.90 2.49
N ASP A 172 -21.12 -15.09 3.04
CA ASP A 172 -21.35 -16.08 4.10
C ASP A 172 -21.76 -17.40 3.44
N SER A 173 -20.74 -18.18 3.10
CA SER A 173 -20.88 -19.44 2.38
C SER A 173 -21.69 -20.49 3.14
N TYR A 174 -21.74 -20.40 4.47
CA TYR A 174 -22.48 -21.34 5.32
C TYR A 174 -23.95 -20.95 5.46
N ASN A 175 -24.24 -19.65 5.53
CA ASN A 175 -25.60 -19.15 5.56
C ASN A 175 -26.19 -18.91 4.17
N TYR A 176 -25.44 -19.12 3.09
CA TYR A 176 -25.90 -18.86 1.72
C TYR A 176 -26.40 -17.41 1.54
N THR A 177 -25.70 -16.46 2.17
CA THR A 177 -26.03 -15.03 2.10
C THR A 177 -24.85 -14.19 1.62
N VAL A 178 -25.18 -13.07 1.00
CA VAL A 178 -24.25 -11.97 0.81
C VAL A 178 -24.62 -10.89 1.81
N ASP A 179 -23.69 -10.61 2.72
CA ASP A 179 -23.89 -9.68 3.82
C ASP A 179 -23.23 -8.34 3.50
N LYS A 180 -23.86 -7.26 3.92
CA LYS A 180 -23.36 -5.90 3.83
C LYS A 180 -23.05 -5.38 5.22
N ILE A 181 -21.86 -4.83 5.37
CA ILE A 181 -21.41 -4.15 6.59
C ILE A 181 -21.27 -2.67 6.29
N SER A 182 -21.98 -1.85 7.06
CA SER A 182 -21.87 -0.39 6.97
C SER A 182 -20.53 0.12 7.51
N GLN A 183 -20.20 1.38 7.24
CA GLN A 183 -19.04 2.06 7.83
C GLN A 183 -19.06 2.09 9.37
N ALA A 184 -20.24 1.92 9.98
CA ALA A 184 -20.43 1.84 11.42
C ALA A 184 -20.27 0.41 11.97
N GLY A 185 -19.88 -0.57 11.15
CA GLY A 185 -19.72 -1.96 11.56
C GLY A 185 -21.03 -2.75 11.67
N VAL A 186 -22.17 -2.17 11.29
CA VAL A 186 -23.48 -2.86 11.33
C VAL A 186 -23.61 -3.83 10.16
N VAL A 187 -23.88 -5.10 10.46
CA VAL A 187 -24.09 -6.20 9.50
C VAL A 187 -25.58 -6.31 9.12
N THR A 188 -25.86 -6.49 7.83
CA THR A 188 -27.20 -6.74 7.28
C THR A 188 -27.13 -7.74 6.14
N ILE A 189 -28.16 -8.57 5.94
CA ILE A 189 -28.24 -9.44 4.76
C ILE A 189 -28.65 -8.57 3.56
N LEU A 190 -27.81 -8.54 2.52
CA LEU A 190 -28.15 -7.87 1.27
C LEU A 190 -28.98 -8.78 0.36
N ALA A 191 -28.60 -10.06 0.26
CA ALA A 191 -29.26 -11.05 -0.57
C ALA A 191 -29.04 -12.48 -0.07
N GLY A 192 -29.93 -13.40 -0.43
CA GLY A 192 -29.90 -14.80 -0.03
C GLY A 192 -30.90 -15.11 1.06
N ASN A 193 -31.42 -16.34 1.06
CA ASN A 193 -32.56 -16.74 1.88
C ASN A 193 -32.22 -17.77 2.97
N GLY A 194 -30.93 -18.01 3.23
CA GLY A 194 -30.51 -19.01 4.21
C GLY A 194 -30.52 -20.45 3.70
N LYS A 195 -30.90 -20.70 2.45
CA LYS A 195 -31.07 -22.05 1.90
C LYS A 195 -30.31 -22.21 0.60
N GLN A 196 -29.71 -23.39 0.45
CA GLN A 196 -29.06 -23.79 -0.79
C GLN A 196 -30.06 -23.72 -1.96
N GLY A 197 -29.69 -23.03 -3.03
CA GLY A 197 -30.51 -22.89 -4.25
C GLY A 197 -29.86 -21.96 -5.27
N TYR A 198 -30.56 -21.65 -6.37
CA TYR A 198 -30.04 -20.81 -7.46
C TYR A 198 -31.03 -19.73 -7.93
N ALA A 199 -32.05 -19.42 -7.13
CA ALA A 199 -33.08 -18.47 -7.54
C ALA A 199 -32.50 -17.06 -7.69
N ASP A 200 -32.79 -16.40 -8.81
CA ASP A 200 -32.66 -14.95 -8.96
C ASP A 200 -33.83 -14.26 -8.24
N GLY A 201 -33.66 -12.99 -7.88
CA GLY A 201 -34.70 -12.24 -7.20
C GLY A 201 -34.19 -11.14 -6.27
N GLN A 202 -35.14 -10.42 -5.68
CA GLN A 202 -34.87 -9.31 -4.77
C GLN A 202 -34.53 -9.83 -3.36
N GLY A 203 -33.35 -9.50 -2.85
CA GLY A 203 -32.94 -9.75 -1.45
C GLY A 203 -33.07 -11.23 -1.07
N THR A 204 -33.92 -11.52 -0.10
CA THR A 204 -34.21 -12.87 0.41
C THR A 204 -35.09 -13.72 -0.51
N ASN A 205 -35.52 -13.20 -1.66
CA ASN A 205 -36.14 -14.03 -2.71
C ASN A 205 -35.09 -14.78 -3.54
N ALA A 206 -33.82 -14.35 -3.49
CA ALA A 206 -32.73 -15.05 -4.13
C ALA A 206 -32.17 -16.18 -3.25
N SER A 207 -31.54 -17.18 -3.87
CA SER A 207 -30.80 -18.24 -3.18
C SER A 207 -29.48 -18.54 -3.89
N PHE A 208 -28.54 -19.05 -3.10
CA PHE A 208 -27.17 -19.37 -3.51
C PHE A 208 -26.78 -20.78 -3.06
N SER A 209 -25.72 -21.37 -3.62
CA SER A 209 -25.27 -22.72 -3.28
C SER A 209 -23.94 -22.74 -2.55
N ALA A 210 -22.86 -22.26 -3.15
CA ALA A 210 -21.56 -22.17 -2.47
C ALA A 210 -20.90 -20.87 -2.90
N LEU A 211 -21.15 -19.82 -2.12
CA LEU A 211 -20.59 -18.51 -2.41
C LEU A 211 -19.06 -18.57 -2.29
N GLY A 212 -18.38 -17.89 -3.20
CA GLY A 212 -16.93 -17.85 -3.27
C GLY A 212 -16.41 -16.41 -3.25
N GLY A 213 -15.54 -16.10 -4.22
CA GLY A 213 -15.01 -14.75 -4.39
C GLY A 213 -16.10 -13.70 -4.63
N ILE A 214 -15.86 -12.50 -4.11
CA ILE A 214 -16.74 -11.34 -4.25
C ILE A 214 -15.95 -10.14 -4.78
N ALA A 215 -16.57 -9.36 -5.66
CA ALA A 215 -16.03 -8.10 -6.17
C ALA A 215 -17.13 -7.05 -6.28
N VAL A 216 -16.75 -5.77 -6.22
CA VAL A 216 -17.67 -4.64 -6.34
C VAL A 216 -17.19 -3.69 -7.43
N ASP A 217 -18.08 -3.27 -8.32
CA ASP A 217 -17.77 -2.27 -9.35
C ASP A 217 -17.94 -0.82 -8.84
N ALA A 218 -17.54 0.16 -9.64
CA ALA A 218 -17.63 1.57 -9.29
C ALA A 218 -19.09 2.09 -9.12
N SER A 219 -20.08 1.37 -9.66
CA SER A 219 -21.51 1.68 -9.47
C SER A 219 -22.09 1.01 -8.22
N GLY A 220 -21.29 0.22 -7.49
CA GLY A 220 -21.72 -0.54 -6.32
C GLY A 220 -22.43 -1.85 -6.64
N ASN A 221 -22.41 -2.32 -7.90
CA ASN A 221 -22.87 -3.67 -8.20
C ASN A 221 -21.85 -4.68 -7.68
N ILE A 222 -22.37 -5.76 -7.12
CA ILE A 222 -21.57 -6.83 -6.54
C ILE A 222 -21.62 -8.02 -7.48
N TYR A 223 -20.49 -8.70 -7.61
CA TYR A 223 -20.32 -9.89 -8.41
C TYR A 223 -19.81 -10.99 -7.49
N VAL A 224 -20.53 -12.11 -7.46
CA VAL A 224 -20.17 -13.27 -6.64
C VAL A 224 -20.04 -14.52 -7.49
N GLY A 225 -19.03 -15.32 -7.18
CA GLY A 225 -19.01 -16.71 -7.61
C GLY A 225 -20.02 -17.50 -6.78
N ASP A 226 -21.01 -18.09 -7.43
CA ASP A 226 -21.99 -18.99 -6.83
C ASP A 226 -21.69 -20.40 -7.35
N GLY A 227 -20.73 -21.04 -6.68
CA GLY A 227 -20.14 -22.31 -7.09
C GLY A 227 -20.96 -23.53 -6.65
N GLY A 228 -20.25 -24.60 -6.30
CA GLY A 228 -20.86 -25.87 -5.90
C GLY A 228 -21.72 -26.45 -7.03
N SER A 229 -22.97 -26.74 -6.71
CA SER A 229 -23.95 -27.24 -7.69
C SER A 229 -24.40 -26.20 -8.71
N ASN A 230 -24.17 -24.90 -8.45
CA ASN A 230 -24.69 -23.83 -9.28
C ASN A 230 -23.75 -23.49 -10.43
N GLN A 231 -22.45 -23.40 -10.15
CA GLN A 231 -21.41 -23.04 -11.13
C GLN A 231 -21.74 -21.73 -11.88
N MET A 232 -22.18 -20.70 -11.17
CA MET A 232 -22.64 -19.43 -11.75
C MET A 232 -21.77 -18.25 -11.31
N ILE A 233 -21.80 -17.19 -12.11
CA ILE A 233 -21.46 -15.84 -11.68
C ILE A 233 -22.75 -15.07 -11.51
N ARG A 234 -22.99 -14.52 -10.33
CA ARG A 234 -24.20 -13.76 -10.00
C ARG A 234 -23.86 -12.29 -9.86
N LYS A 235 -24.70 -11.42 -10.41
CA LYS A 235 -24.65 -9.96 -10.22
C LYS A 235 -25.74 -9.55 -9.24
N ILE A 236 -25.38 -8.74 -8.25
CA ILE A 236 -26.27 -8.20 -7.23
C ILE A 236 -26.21 -6.68 -7.32
N SER A 237 -27.36 -6.02 -7.48
CA SER A 237 -27.43 -4.55 -7.45
C SER A 237 -27.21 -3.99 -6.03
N PRO A 238 -26.90 -2.70 -5.86
CA PRO A 238 -26.83 -2.07 -4.53
C PRO A 238 -28.12 -2.21 -3.71
N ALA A 239 -29.26 -2.40 -4.37
CA ALA A 239 -30.56 -2.60 -3.75
C ALA A 239 -30.84 -4.07 -3.40
N GLY A 240 -29.94 -5.02 -3.73
CA GLY A 240 -30.09 -6.44 -3.40
C GLY A 240 -30.79 -7.29 -4.47
N TYR A 241 -31.09 -6.75 -5.65
CA TYR A 241 -31.60 -7.57 -6.76
C TYR A 241 -30.49 -8.47 -7.33
N VAL A 242 -30.70 -9.78 -7.31
CA VAL A 242 -29.79 -10.81 -7.83
C VAL A 242 -30.22 -11.25 -9.23
N SER A 243 -29.24 -11.33 -10.13
CA SER A 243 -29.38 -11.85 -11.49
C SER A 243 -28.21 -12.75 -11.85
N THR A 244 -28.43 -13.72 -12.72
CA THR A 244 -27.38 -14.59 -13.22
C THR A 244 -26.65 -13.97 -14.42
N LEU A 245 -25.33 -13.78 -14.31
CA LEU A 245 -24.50 -13.22 -15.37
C LEU A 245 -23.93 -14.29 -16.29
N ALA A 246 -23.52 -15.42 -15.72
CA ALA A 246 -22.98 -16.57 -16.44
C ALA A 246 -23.29 -17.87 -15.69
N ARG A 247 -23.42 -18.99 -16.41
CA ARG A 247 -23.64 -20.34 -15.85
C ARG A 247 -22.70 -21.35 -16.51
N GLY A 248 -22.23 -22.33 -15.74
CA GLY A 248 -21.55 -23.52 -16.24
C GLY A 248 -22.50 -24.37 -17.10
N GLY A 249 -21.96 -24.97 -18.16
CA GLY A 249 -22.69 -25.83 -19.10
C GLY A 249 -22.82 -27.27 -18.62
#